data_AF-A0A7C6V3B3-F1
#
_entry.id   AF-A0A7C6V3B3-F1
#
_cell.length_a   1.000
_cell.length_b   1.000
_cell.length_c   1.000
_cell.angle_alpha   90.00
_cell.angle_beta   90.00
_cell.angle_gamma   90.00
#
_symmetry.space_group_name_H-M   'P 1'
#
loop_
_entity.id
_entity.type
_entity.pdbx_description
1 polymer ?
#
loop_
_entity_poly.entity_id
_entity_poly.type
_entity_poly.pdbx_seq_one_letter_code
_entity_poly.pdbx_strand_id
1 'polypeptide(L)' 'MSEQTQVIFATAIFLITYAVIVSEKIHRTVAALVGAALLALTGIINPEEAVHA' A
#
# COMPACT_ATOMS: atom_id res chain seq x y z
N MET A 1 6.30 -10.83 -11.66
CA MET A 1 4.88 -11.19 -11.40
C MET A 1 4.09 -10.88 -12.66
N SER A 2 3.05 -11.62 -12.99
CA SER A 2 2.13 -11.19 -14.06
C SER A 2 1.43 -9.90 -13.63
N GLU A 3 1.06 -9.05 -14.59
CA GLU A 3 0.38 -7.76 -14.34
C GLU A 3 -0.89 -7.95 -13.49
N GLN A 4 -1.66 -8.99 -13.78
CA GLN A 4 -2.85 -9.35 -12.99
C GLN A 4 -2.52 -9.64 -11.53
N THR A 5 -1.41 -10.33 -11.24
CA THR A 5 -1.00 -10.59 -9.86
C THR A 5 -0.58 -9.30 -9.15
N GLN A 6 0.10 -8.37 -9.84
CA GLN A 6 0.41 -7.06 -9.27
C GLN A 6 -0.85 -6.26 -8.94
N VAL A 7 -1.81 -6.22 -9.86
CA VAL A 7 -3.09 -5.51 -9.66
C VAL A 7 -3.87 -6.09 -8.48
N ILE A 8 -4.00 -7.42 -8.41
CA ILE A 8 -4.68 -8.10 -7.31
C ILE A 8 -4.00 -7.79 -5.98
N PHE A 9 -2.67 -7.87 -5.94
CA PHE A 9 -1.91 -7.65 -4.71
C PHE A 9 -1.95 -6.20 -4.24
N ALA A 10 -1.77 -5.23 -5.14
CA ALA A 10 -1.87 -3.81 -4.84
C ALA A 10 -3.27 -3.44 -4.34
N THR A 11 -4.32 -3.99 -4.98
CA THR A 11 -5.72 -3.79 -4.56
C THR A 11 -5.97 -4.36 -3.17
N ALA A 12 -5.42 -5.54 -2.87
CA ALA A 12 -5.54 -6.14 -1.54
C ALA A 12 -4.89 -5.25 -0.46
N ILE A 13 -3.67 -4.75 -0.70
CA ILE A 13 -3.00 -3.82 0.23
C ILE A 13 -3.84 -2.56 0.43
N PHE A 14 -4.38 -1.99 -0.65
CA PHE A 14 -5.21 -0.80 -0.58
C PHE A 14 -6.45 -1.01 0.29
N LEU A 15 -7.22 -2.09 0.05
CA LEU A 15 -8.43 -2.39 0.81
C LEU A 15 -8.13 -2.66 2.29
N ILE A 16 -7.06 -3.40 2.59
CA ILE A 16 -6.64 -3.68 3.96
C ILE A 16 -6.24 -2.38 4.68
N THR A 17 -5.42 -1.56 4.03
CA THR A 17 -4.96 -0.27 4.59
C THR A 17 -6.16 0.64 4.86
N TYR A 18 -7.10 0.72 3.91
CA TYR A 18 -8.32 1.51 4.05
C TYR A 18 -9.19 1.00 5.20
N ALA A 19 -9.42 -0.31 5.30
CA ALA A 19 -10.18 -0.90 6.41
C ALA A 19 -9.55 -0.60 7.77
N VAL A 20 -8.21 -0.65 7.87
CA VAL A 20 -7.49 -0.30 9.09
C VAL A 20 -7.68 1.18 9.43
N ILE A 21 -7.55 2.08 8.46
CA ILE A 21 -7.74 3.53 8.67
C ILE A 21 -9.17 3.85 9.12
N VAL A 22 -10.18 3.30 8.43
CA VAL A 22 -11.60 3.51 8.75
C VAL A 22 -11.98 2.88 10.09
N SER A 23 -11.29 1.83 10.53
CA SER A 23 -11.53 1.24 11.85
C SER A 23 -11.19 2.19 13.01
N GLU A 24 -10.40 3.24 12.77
CA GLU A 24 -9.86 4.18 13.76
C GLU A 24 -9.10 3.52 14.94
N LYS A 25 -8.84 2.21 14.88
CA LYS A 25 -8.14 1.46 15.93
C LYS A 25 -6.62 1.68 15.91
N ILE A 26 -6.08 2.10 14.76
CA ILE A 26 -4.66 2.35 14.54
C ILE A 26 -4.50 3.79 14.02
N HIS A 27 -3.39 4.44 14.40
CA HIS A 27 -3.08 5.78 13.91
C HIS A 27 -3.03 5.81 12.38
N ARG A 28 -3.86 6.67 11.76
CA ARG A 28 -4.00 6.76 10.30
C ARG A 28 -2.67 6.84 9.55
N THR A 29 -1.72 7.60 10.08
CA THR A 29 -0.40 7.80 9.49
C THR A 29 0.43 6.53 9.54
N VAL A 30 0.39 5.78 10.65
CA VAL A 30 1.11 4.51 10.79
C VAL A 30 0.54 3.49 9.81
N ALA A 31 -0.78 3.39 9.70
CA ALA A 31 -1.43 2.49 8.74
C ALA A 31 -1.06 2.84 7.29
N ALA A 32 -1.11 4.11 6.92
CA ALA A 32 -0.74 4.58 5.58
C ALA A 32 0.75 4.31 5.26
N LEU A 33 1.65 4.56 6.21
CA LEU A 33 3.08 4.30 6.03
C LEU A 33 3.38 2.81 5.88
N VAL A 34 2.70 1.94 6.62
CA VAL A 34 2.83 0.48 6.46
C VAL A 34 2.34 0.05 5.08
N GLY A 35 1.19 0.54 4.62
CA GLY A 35 0.68 0.24 3.28
C GLY A 35 1.65 0.70 2.17
N ALA A 36 2.22 1.89 2.29
CA ALA A 36 3.24 2.40 1.38
C ALA A 36 4.53 1.56 1.40
N ALA A 37 5.00 1.18 2.58
CA ALA A 37 6.18 0.32 2.73
C ALA A 37 5.96 -1.07 2.10
N LEU A 38 4.77 -1.65 2.23
CA LEU A 38 4.44 -2.93 1.59
C LEU A 38 4.49 -2.83 0.06
N LEU A 39 3.97 -1.75 -0.53
CA LEU A 39 4.03 -1.52 -1.98
C LEU A 39 5.47 -1.32 -2.48
N ALA A 40 6.29 -0.58 -1.71
CA ALA A 40 7.70 -0.34 -1.99
C ALA A 40 8.54 -1.62 -1.91
N LEU A 41 8.43 -2.37 -0.81
CA LEU A 41 9.22 -3.59 -0.57
C LEU A 41 8.87 -4.72 -1.54
N THR A 42 7.65 -4.73 -2.07
CA THR A 42 7.22 -5.71 -3.08
C THR A 42 7.57 -5.30 -4.51
N GLY A 43 8.16 -4.11 -4.71
CA GLY A 43 8.57 -3.60 -6.02
C GLY A 43 7.39 -3.31 -6.94
N ILE A 44 6.19 -3.11 -6.39
CA ILE A 44 4.99 -2.73 -7.16
C ILE A 44 5.06 -1.26 -7.56
N ILE A 45 5.67 -0.44 -6.71
CA ILE A 45 5.90 0.97 -6.95
C ILE A 45 7.37 1.28 -6.66
N ASN A 46 8.04 2.01 -7.55
CA ASN A 46 9.37 2.56 -7.29
C ASN A 46 9.26 3.71 -6.27
N PRO A 47 9.92 3.63 -5.11
CA PRO A 47 9.83 4.65 -4.07
C PRO A 47 10.25 6.04 -4.56
N GLU A 48 11.29 6.10 -5.40
CA GLU A 48 11.81 7.34 -5.96
C GLU A 48 10.76 8.03 -6.84
N GLU A 49 10.07 7.27 -7.69
CA GLU A 49 8.98 7.80 -8.53
C GLU A 49 7.76 8.17 -7.69
N ALA A 50 7.44 7.39 -6.65
CA ALA A 50 6.28 7.61 -5.79
C ALA A 50 6.33 8.92 -5.00
N VAL A 51 7.53 9.36 -4.59
CA VAL A 51 7.71 10.59 -3.78
C VAL A 51 7.94 11.84 -4.63
N HIS A 52 8.23 11.69 -5.93
CA HIS A 52 8.41 12.81 -6.86
C HIS A 52 7.11 13.24 -7.56
N ALA A 53 5.97 12.63 -7.22
CA ALA A 53 4.65 12.93 -7.78
C ALA A 53 4.06 14.27 -7.31
#